data_AF-A0A2V8UWS3-F1
#
_entry.id   AF-A0A2V8UWS3-F1
#
_cell.length_a   1.000
_cell.length_b   1.000
_cell.length_c   1.000
_cell.angle_alpha   90.00
_cell.angle_beta   90.00
_cell.angle_gamma   90.00
#
_symmetry.space_group_name_H-M   'P 1'
#
loop_
_entity.id
_entity.type
_entity.pdbx_description
1 polymer ?
#
loop_
_entity_poly.entity_id
_entity_poly.type
_entity_poly.pdbx_seq_one_letter_code
_entity_poly.pdbx_strand_id
1 'polypeptide(L)' 'MGQQIHTMASEDLLIDLCAHGCKHLWQRLAWIGDIAALTRSRRLAWDVVIARAAGAGT' A
#
# COMPACT_ATOMS: atom_id res chain seq x y z
N MET A 1 20.10 14.65 14.84
CA MET A 1 18.78 15.13 15.31
C MET A 1 17.72 14.47 14.44
N GLY A 2 16.62 13.97 15.01
CA GLY A 2 15.52 13.36 14.24
C GLY A 2 14.37 14.34 14.04
N GLN A 3 13.79 14.37 12.84
CA GLN A 3 12.62 15.19 12.49
C GLN A 3 11.40 14.28 12.33
N GLN A 4 10.25 14.69 12.85
CA GLN A 4 8.99 14.03 12.53
C GLN A 4 8.57 14.38 11.10
N ILE A 5 8.24 13.35 10.32
CA ILE A 5 7.82 13.46 8.93
C ILE A 5 6.46 12.80 8.81
N HIS A 6 5.51 13.49 8.18
CA HIS A 6 4.23 12.89 7.85
C HIS A 6 4.41 11.86 6.75
N THR A 7 3.96 10.64 7.01
CA THR A 7 3.92 9.56 6.04
C THR A 7 2.48 9.24 5.69
N MET A 8 2.30 8.56 4.57
CA MET A 8 0.99 8.06 4.18
C MET A 8 0.44 7.07 5.21
N ALA A 9 -0.88 7.00 5.32
CA ALA A 9 -1.51 5.93 6.10
C ALA A 9 -1.19 4.58 5.46
N SER A 10 -1.13 3.52 6.29
CA SER A 10 -0.71 2.20 5.82
C SER A 10 -1.74 1.59 4.85
N GLU A 11 -3.01 1.92 5.04
CA GLU A 11 -4.12 1.54 4.17
C GLU A 11 -3.97 2.14 2.77
N ASP A 12 -3.69 3.44 2.70
CA ASP A 12 -3.50 4.14 1.42
C ASP A 12 -2.21 3.67 0.73
N LEU A 13 -1.14 3.43 1.51
CA LEU A 13 0.11 2.85 1.00
C LEU A 13 -0.08 1.47 0.38
N LEU A 14 -0.91 0.62 0.98
CA LEU A 14 -1.22 -0.68 0.40
C LEU A 14 -1.92 -0.55 -0.96
N ILE A 15 -2.89 0.36 -1.06
CA ILE A 15 -3.63 0.63 -2.31
C ILE A 15 -2.68 1.12 -3.39
N ASP A 16 -1.80 2.07 -3.06
CA ASP A 16 -0.81 2.61 -4.00
C ASP A 16 0.20 1.57 -4.46
N LEU A 17 0.68 0.69 -3.57
CA LEU A 17 1.57 -0.42 -3.94
C LEU A 17 0.89 -1.39 -4.91
N CYS A 18 -0.38 -1.71 -4.69
CA CYS A 18 -1.18 -2.52 -5.60
C CYS A 18 -1.35 -1.84 -6.97
N ALA A 19 -1.72 -0.56 -7.00
CA ALA A 19 -1.85 0.22 -8.22
C ALA A 19 -0.53 0.31 -8.99
N HIS A 20 0.58 0.53 -8.29
CA HIS A 20 1.92 0.57 -8.86
C HIS A 20 2.31 -0.78 -9.47
N GLY A 21 2.09 -1.88 -8.75
CA GLY A 21 2.31 -3.23 -9.26
C GLY A 21 1.49 -3.51 -10.52
N CYS A 22 0.20 -3.16 -10.51
CA CYS A 22 -0.68 -3.28 -11.68
C CYS A 22 -0.18 -2.48 -12.89
N LYS A 23 0.16 -1.19 -12.70
CA LYS A 23 0.67 -0.31 -13.76
C LYS A 23 1.92 -0.86 -14.43
N HIS A 24 2.74 -1.58 -13.68
CA HIS A 24 3.97 -2.16 -14.17
C HIS A 24 3.90 -3.68 -14.41
N LEU A 25 2.68 -4.22 -14.53
CA LEU A 25 2.41 -5.61 -14.88
C LEU A 25 3.10 -6.62 -13.96
N TRP A 26 3.33 -6.25 -12.69
CA TRP A 26 3.95 -7.12 -11.68
C TRP A 26 5.32 -7.71 -12.09
N GLN A 27 6.04 -7.06 -13.02
CA GLN A 27 7.32 -7.53 -13.56
C GLN A 27 8.45 -7.63 -12.51
N ARG A 28 8.30 -7.02 -11.33
CA ARG A 28 9.29 -7.07 -10.24
C ARG A 28 8.69 -7.71 -9.00
N LEU A 29 9.31 -8.80 -8.54
CA LEU A 29 8.92 -9.52 -7.31
C LEU A 29 8.98 -8.63 -6.06
N ALA A 30 9.82 -7.60 -6.08
CA ALA A 30 9.97 -6.62 -5.00
C ALA A 30 8.62 -6.01 -4.58
N TRP A 31 7.70 -5.74 -5.52
CA TRP A 31 6.40 -5.14 -5.18
C TRP A 31 5.51 -6.07 -4.34
N ILE A 32 5.52 -7.36 -4.64
CA ILE A 32 4.84 -8.36 -3.82
C ILE A 32 5.52 -8.45 -2.44
N GLY A 33 6.85 -8.36 -2.42
CA GLY A 33 7.64 -8.29 -1.20
C GLY A 33 7.26 -7.10 -0.31
N ASP A 34 7.12 -5.90 -0.90
CA ASP A 34 6.73 -4.69 -0.19
C ASP A 34 5.33 -4.80 0.41
N ILE A 35 4.36 -5.35 -0.34
CA ILE A 35 3.00 -5.65 0.15
C ILE A 35 3.05 -6.64 1.33
N ALA A 36 3.83 -7.71 1.20
CA ALA A 36 3.97 -8.72 2.25
C ALA A 36 4.65 -8.14 3.50
N ALA A 37 5.63 -7.25 3.34
CA ALA A 37 6.29 -6.57 4.44
C ALA A 37 5.34 -5.59 5.14
N LEU A 38 4.55 -4.82 4.38
CA LEU A 38 3.58 -3.86 4.92
C LEU A 38 2.47 -4.56 5.71
N THR A 39 1.84 -5.59 5.12
CA THR A 39 0.76 -6.36 5.76
C THR A 39 1.20 -7.12 7.01
N ARG A 40 2.49 -7.46 7.11
CA ARG A 40 3.07 -8.11 8.30
C ARG A 40 3.46 -7.12 9.40
N SER A 41 3.92 -5.93 9.02
CA SER A 41 4.46 -4.93 9.95
C SER A 41 3.42 -3.95 10.48
N ARG A 42 2.28 -3.80 9.80
CA ARG A 42 1.21 -2.86 10.17
C ARG A 42 -0.11 -3.59 10.36
N ARG A 43 -0.88 -3.17 11.37
CA ARG A 43 -2.26 -3.62 11.52
C ARG A 43 -3.14 -2.77 10.63
N LEU A 44 -3.65 -3.36 9.57
CA LEU A 44 -4.50 -2.70 8.59
C LEU A 44 -5.98 -2.83 8.96
N ALA A 45 -6.71 -1.73 8.85
CA ALA A 45 -8.17 -1.76 8.86
C ALA A 45 -8.67 -2.18 7.46
N TRP A 46 -8.86 -3.48 7.26
CA TRP A 46 -9.21 -4.03 5.94
C TRP A 46 -10.54 -3.52 5.38
N ASP A 47 -11.50 -3.24 6.25
CA ASP A 47 -12.75 -2.56 5.91
C ASP A 47 -12.49 -1.18 5.26
N VAL A 48 -11.57 -0.40 5.84
CA VAL A 48 -11.14 0.89 5.30
C VAL A 48 -10.39 0.72 3.99
N VAL A 49 -9.45 -0.24 3.91
CA VAL A 49 -8.70 -0.53 2.67
C VAL A 49 -9.66 -0.82 1.52
N ILE A 50 -10.61 -1.74 1.73
CA ILE A 50 -11.57 -2.14 0.69
C ILE A 50 -12.48 -0.97 0.31
N ALA A 51 -13.00 -0.23 1.29
CA ALA A 51 -13.86 0.92 1.02
C ALA A 51 -13.14 2.01 0.20
N ARG A 52 -11.87 2.28 0.50
CA ARG A 52 -11.07 3.29 -0.22
C ARG A 52 -10.63 2.80 -1.60
N ALA A 53 -10.21 1.54 -1.72
CA ALA A 53 -9.79 0.94 -2.99
C ALA A 53 -10.90 0.99 -4.05
N ALA A 54 -12.16 0.86 -3.64
CA ALA A 54 -13.31 0.97 -4.54
C ALA A 54 -13.40 2.31 -5.28
N GLY A 55 -12.87 3.40 -4.70
CA GLY A 55 -12.81 4.73 -5.33
C GLY A 55 -11.50 5.05 -6.04
N ALA A 56 -10.50 4.15 -5.99
CA ALA A 56 -9.13 4.45 -6.42
C ALA A 56 -8.81 4.03 -7.87
N GLY A 57 -9.69 3.27 -8.53
CA GLY A 57 -9.53 2.84 -9.93
C GLY A 57 -10.33 3.72 -10.89
N THR A 58 -9.70 4.72 -11.49
CA THR A 58 -10.24 5.53 -12.61
C THR A 58 -9.44 5.28 -13.88
#